data_AF-A0A9D6TYX4-F1
#
_entry.id   AF-A0A9D6TYX4-F1
#
_cell.length_a   1.000
_cell.length_b   1.000
_cell.length_c   1.000
_cell.angle_alpha   90.00
_cell.angle_beta   90.00
_cell.angle_gamma   90.00
#
_symmetry.space_group_name_H-M   'P 1'
#
loop_
_entity.id
_entity.type
_entity.pdbx_description
1 polymer ?
#
loop_
_entity_poly.entity_id
_entity_poly.type
_entity_poly.pdbx_seq_one_letter_code
_entity_poly.pdbx_strand_id
1 'polypeptide(L)' 'MLRLTPERALARASRRFLAERVDRCSKCGSTFLGHEPAFVHCHYCGRMARIKNASLLAQELFELRSGMRLAS' A
#
# COMPACT_ATOMS: atom_id res chain seq x y z
N MET A 1 13.08 7.20 21.93
CA MET A 1 11.82 6.54 21.48
C MET A 1 10.67 7.52 21.64
N LEU A 2 10.03 7.97 20.56
CA LEU A 2 8.80 8.76 20.65
C LEU A 2 7.62 7.82 20.91
N ARG A 3 7.04 7.87 22.12
CA ARG A 3 5.80 7.16 22.44
C ARG A 3 4.65 7.92 21.76
N LEU A 4 4.14 7.37 20.66
CA LEU A 4 2.92 7.86 20.04
C LEU A 4 1.74 7.47 20.94
N THR A 5 0.78 8.36 21.11
CA THR A 5 -0.51 7.99 21.69
C THR A 5 -1.20 6.98 20.76
N PRO A 6 -2.10 6.13 21.27
CA PRO A 6 -2.83 5.16 20.45
C PRO A 6 -3.49 5.80 19.21
N GLU A 7 -4.08 6.99 19.35
CA GLU A 7 -4.73 7.71 18.25
C GLU A 7 -3.71 8.13 17.17
N ARG A 8 -2.53 8.61 17.58
CA ARG A 8 -1.46 9.00 16.65
C ARG A 8 -0.83 7.79 15.97
N ALA A 9 -0.71 6.67 16.67
CA ALA A 9 -0.25 5.41 16.08
C ALA A 9 -1.25 4.91 15.02
N LEU A 10 -2.55 4.94 15.33
CA LEU A 10 -3.62 4.55 14.41
C LEU A 10 -3.67 5.46 13.18
N ALA A 11 -3.57 6.77 13.38
CA ALA A 11 -3.53 7.76 12.29
C ALA A 11 -2.29 7.59 11.40
N ARG A 12 -1.17 7.14 11.95
CA ARG A 12 0.04 6.82 11.16
C ARG A 12 -0.15 5.53 10.38
N ALA A 13 -0.73 4.50 11.00
CA ALA A 13 -1.00 3.23 10.34
C ALA A 13 -1.99 3.39 9.17
N SER A 14 -3.04 4.20 9.34
CA SER A 14 -4.05 4.44 8.30
C SER A 14 -3.47 5.12 7.05
N ARG A 15 -2.47 6.00 7.21
CA ARG A 15 -1.74 6.65 6.09
C ARG A 15 -0.88 5.69 5.26
N ARG A 16 -0.69 4.44 5.70
CA ARG A 16 0.03 3.41 4.93
C ARG A 16 -0.81 2.88 3.77
N PHE A 17 -2.13 3.00 3.85
CA PHE A 17 -3.07 2.55 2.83
C PHE A 17 -3.46 3.69 1.89
N LEU A 18 -3.62 3.39 0.61
CA LEU A 18 -4.26 4.29 -0.35
C LEU A 18 -5.78 4.19 -0.19
N ALA A 19 -6.49 5.31 -0.21
CA ALA A 19 -7.96 5.27 -0.13
C ALA A 19 -8.57 4.54 -1.33
N GLU A 20 -7.99 4.72 -2.51
CA GLU A 20 -8.44 4.19 -3.79
C GLU A 20 -7.25 4.01 -4.75
N ARG A 21 -7.53 3.61 -6.00
CA ARG A 21 -6.52 3.59 -7.07
C ARG A 21 -6.12 5.01 -7.42
N VAL A 22 -4.84 5.22 -7.72
CA VAL A 22 -4.27 6.54 -8.02
C VAL A 22 -3.45 6.47 -9.29
N ASP A 23 -3.43 7.55 -10.07
CA ASP A 23 -2.68 7.59 -11.34
C ASP A 23 -1.23 8.09 -11.16
N ARG A 24 -0.86 8.47 -9.94
CA ARG A 24 0.50 8.94 -9.60
C ARG A 24 0.99 8.37 -8.27
N CYS A 25 2.28 8.07 -8.21
CA CYS A 25 2.91 7.60 -6.99
C CYS A 25 2.89 8.69 -5.90
N SER A 26 2.29 8.41 -4.75
CA SER A 26 2.25 9.32 -3.60
C SER A 26 3.62 9.59 -2.93
N LYS A 27 4.71 8.93 -3.38
CA LYS A 27 6.09 9.21 -2.92
C LYS A 27 6.86 10.08 -3.89
N CYS A 28 6.84 9.76 -5.18
CA CYS A 28 7.74 10.36 -6.17
C CYS A 28 7.02 11.08 -7.31
N GLY A 29 5.69 11.03 -7.38
CA GLY A 29 4.90 11.69 -8.42
C GLY A 29 4.89 10.98 -9.79
N SER A 30 5.69 9.93 -9.98
CA SER A 30 5.73 9.16 -11.25
C SER A 30 4.37 8.53 -11.58
N THR A 31 4.04 8.51 -12.87
CA THR A 31 2.86 7.83 -13.45
C THR A 31 3.15 6.38 -13.84
N PHE A 32 4.39 5.90 -13.70
CA PHE A 32 4.74 4.53 -14.05
C PHE A 32 4.33 3.55 -12.93
N LEU A 33 3.04 3.20 -12.96
CA LEU A 33 2.37 2.39 -11.94
C LEU A 33 1.86 1.06 -12.50
N GLY A 34 2.05 0.00 -11.73
CA GLY A 34 1.39 -1.29 -11.88
C GLY A 34 0.24 -1.40 -10.89
N HIS A 35 -0.92 -1.82 -11.37
CA HIS A 35 -2.14 -1.96 -10.57
C HIS A 35 -2.50 -3.42 -10.38
N GLU A 36 -2.60 -3.81 -9.13
CA GLU A 36 -3.16 -5.09 -8.71
C GLU A 36 -4.51 -4.83 -8.03
N PRO A 37 -5.35 -5.86 -7.84
CA PRO A 37 -6.65 -5.65 -7.21
C PRO A 37 -6.54 -5.10 -5.78
N ALA A 38 -5.49 -5.47 -5.03
CA ALA A 38 -5.26 -5.02 -3.65
C ALA A 38 -4.10 -4.02 -3.49
N PHE A 39 -3.28 -3.80 -4.51
CA PHE A 39 -2.04 -3.05 -4.40
C PHE A 39 -1.80 -2.11 -5.59
N VAL A 40 -1.01 -1.06 -5.34
CA VAL A 40 -0.40 -0.23 -6.38
C VAL A 40 1.11 -0.28 -6.20
N HIS A 41 1.82 -0.60 -7.27
CA HIS A 41 3.27 -0.64 -7.33
C HIS A 41 3.79 0.48 -8.23
N CYS A 42 4.68 1.33 -7.73
CA CYS A 42 5.41 2.27 -8.57
C CYS A 42 6.68 1.60 -9.12
N HIS A 43 6.68 1.32 -10.42
CA HIS A 43 7.83 0.71 -11.09
C HIS A 43 9.05 1.63 -11.18
N TYR A 44 8.86 2.95 -11.01
CA TYR A 44 9.96 3.91 -11.00
C TYR A 44 10.74 3.91 -9.67
N CYS A 45 10.07 4.06 -8.52
CA CYS A 45 10.73 4.20 -7.22
C CYS A 45 10.59 2.98 -6.29
N GLY A 46 9.95 1.90 -6.77
CA GLY A 46 9.71 0.66 -6.03
C GLY A 46 8.68 0.77 -4.90
N ARG A 47 7.99 1.90 -4.74
CA ARG A 47 6.99 2.04 -3.67
C ARG A 47 5.81 1.13 -3.96
N MET A 48 5.47 0.30 -2.98
CA MET A 48 4.24 -0.50 -2.99
C MET A 48 3.30 -0.01 -1.90
N ALA A 49 2.01 0.11 -2.22
CA ALA A 49 0.99 0.55 -1.29
C ALA A 49 -0.28 -0.29 -1.46
N ARG A 50 -0.89 -0.69 -0.34
CA ARG A 50 -2.16 -1.43 -0.34
C ARG A 50 -3.33 -0.47 -0.46
N ILE A 51 -4.35 -0.85 -1.22
CA ILE A 51 -5.61 -0.10 -1.34
C ILE A 51 -6.50 -0.45 -0.14
N LYS A 52 -7.07 0.58 0.49
CA LYS A 52 -7.95 0.47 1.65
C LYS A 52 -9.21 -0.30 1.26
N ASN A 53 -9.68 -1.16 2.16
CA ASN A 53 -10.88 -2.00 1.96
C ASN A 53 -10.84 -2.94 0.74
N ALA A 54 -9.70 -3.07 0.04
CA ALA A 54 -9.56 -4.07 -1.00
C ALA A 54 -9.63 -5.49 -0.41
N SER A 55 -10.08 -6.43 -1.26
CA SER A 55 -10.28 -7.84 -0.90
C SER A 55 -9.04 -8.46 -0.27
N LEU A 56 -9.22 -9.11 0.89
CA LEU A 56 -8.17 -9.88 1.55
C LEU A 56 -7.73 -11.08 0.71
N LEU A 57 -8.67 -11.77 0.05
CA LEU A 57 -8.36 -12.85 -0.88
C LEU A 57 -7.45 -12.36 -2.01
N ALA A 58 -7.73 -11.18 -2.57
CA ALA A 58 -6.90 -10.62 -3.63
C ALA A 58 -5.49 -10.23 -3.13
N GLN A 59 -5.37 -9.81 -1.87
CA GLN A 59 -4.07 -9.62 -1.24
C GLN A 59 -3.32 -10.95 -1.13
N GLU A 60 -3.94 -11.98 -0.56
CA GLU A 60 -3.31 -13.29 -0.36
C GLU A 60 -2.83 -13.90 -1.68
N LEU A 61 -3.66 -13.86 -2.71
CA LEU A 61 -3.30 -14.33 -4.04
C LEU A 61 -2.10 -13.57 -4.63
N PHE A 62 -2.02 -12.27 -4.39
CA PHE A 62 -0.87 -11.47 -4.82
C PHE A 62 0.41 -11.83 -4.05
N GLU A 63 0.31 -11.94 -2.73
CA GLU A 63 1.44 -12.31 -1.85
C GLU A 63 1.98 -13.70 -2.21
N LEU A 64 1.10 -14.67 -2.48
CA LEU A 64 1.49 -16.01 -2.95
C LEU A 64 2.20 -15.97 -4.32
N ARG A 65 1.65 -15.25 -5.31
CA ARG A 65 2.24 -15.17 -6.65
C ARG A 65 3.57 -14.42 -6.68
N SER A 66 3.73 -13.41 -5.83
CA SER A 66 4.90 -12.54 -5.82
C SER A 66 6.00 -12.98 -4.86
N GLY A 67 5.70 -13.88 -3.92
CA GLY A 67 6.60 -14.26 -2.82
C GLY A 67 6.83 -13.14 -1.79
N MET A 68 6.07 -12.04 -1.85
CA MET A 68 6.18 -10.91 -0.92
C MET A 68 5.15 -10.99 0.20
N ARG A 69 5.45 -10.38 1.36
CA ARG A 69 4.50 -10.10 2.44
C ARG A 69 4.44 -8.61 2.70
N LEU A 70 3.32 -7.98 2.37
CA LEU A 70 3.23 -6.52 2.22
C LEU A 70 2.28 -5.87 3.19
N ALA A 71 1.26 -6.59 3.64
CA ALA A 71 0.32 -6.12 4.63
C ALA A 71 0.20 -7.13 5.77
N SER A 72 1.14 -6.98 6.72
CA SER A 72 1.05 -7.44 8.11
C SER A 72 0.81 -6.28 9.06
#